data_AF-A0A941CRP7-F1
#
_entry.id   AF-A0A941CRP7-F1
#
_cell.length_a   1.000
_cell.length_b   1.000
_cell.length_c   1.000
_cell.angle_alpha   90.00
_cell.angle_beta   90.00
_cell.angle_gamma   90.00
#
_symmetry.space_group_name_H-M   'P 1'
#
loop_
_entity.id
_entity.type
_entity.pdbx_description
1 polymer ?
#
loop_
_entity_poly.entity_id
_entity_poly.type
_entity_poly.pdbx_seq_one_letter_code
_entity_poly.pdbx_strand_id
1 'polypeptide(L)'
;GTLVLQNRKNAFQVRFAKTSQAAKLVAIKKGSYGLSWSLVGGAAVKVQEERPAQEAPQALPTLPNLQSTVRYPEILPGMDLVYTVRSEEIKENLVVKQRQAVPAISFDFTLKNLVPQLQADQTILLRDARTQEPVMVMPAPFMVDAAGEVSYGVTVTLTAQTGAGAYRLSLTPDAAWLAEESRVYPVLVDPVVKTTVDEMKIFDAPVSSAAPNTNYKTLGLLKAG
;
A
#
# COMPACT_ATOMS: atom_id res chain seq x y z
N GLY A 1 -21.46 -3.18 -11.91
CA GLY A 1 -21.62 -4.16 -10.81
C GLY A 1 -20.29 -4.36 -10.12
N THR A 2 -20.24 -4.21 -8.79
CA THR A 2 -19.01 -4.13 -7.98
C THR A 2 -18.61 -5.51 -7.44
N LEU A 3 -17.31 -5.79 -7.30
CA LEU A 3 -16.83 -6.93 -6.53
C LEU A 3 -16.76 -6.49 -5.07
N VAL A 4 -17.50 -7.16 -4.18
CA VAL A 4 -17.57 -6.76 -2.78
C VAL A 4 -16.84 -7.82 -1.95
N LEU A 5 -15.56 -7.56 -1.67
CA LEU A 5 -14.85 -8.26 -0.61
C LEU A 5 -15.01 -7.44 0.67
N GLN A 6 -16.02 -7.80 1.45
CA GLN A 6 -16.35 -7.11 2.70
C GLN A 6 -15.82 -7.94 3.87
N ASN A 7 -14.93 -7.36 4.67
CA ASN A 7 -14.70 -7.86 6.02
C ASN A 7 -16.00 -7.65 6.81
N ARG A 8 -16.63 -8.75 7.26
CA ARG A 8 -17.99 -8.76 7.81
C ARG A 8 -18.10 -8.23 9.24
N LYS A 9 -17.01 -7.77 9.89
CA LYS A 9 -17.05 -7.49 11.34
C LYS A 9 -16.62 -6.11 11.85
N ASN A 10 -16.00 -5.22 11.05
CA ASN A 10 -15.42 -3.95 11.57
C ASN A 10 -15.87 -2.69 10.81
N ALA A 11 -15.65 -1.51 11.41
CA ALA A 11 -15.95 -0.19 10.85
C ALA A 11 -15.16 0.15 9.55
N PHE A 12 -14.21 -0.71 9.17
CA PHE A 12 -13.37 -0.62 7.98
C PHE A 12 -13.94 -1.48 6.86
N GLN A 13 -14.36 -0.85 5.75
CA GLN A 13 -14.87 -1.52 4.56
C GLN A 13 -14.00 -1.19 3.36
N VAL A 14 -13.52 -2.22 2.67
CA VAL A 14 -12.81 -2.10 1.39
C VAL A 14 -13.71 -2.61 0.27
N ARG A 15 -13.64 -2.00 -0.90
CA ARG A 15 -14.33 -2.47 -2.12
C ARG A 15 -13.38 -2.37 -3.30
N PHE A 16 -13.49 -3.33 -4.21
CA PHE A 16 -12.71 -3.42 -5.44
C PHE A 16 -13.62 -3.37 -6.66
N ALA A 17 -13.20 -2.64 -7.69
CA ALA A 17 -13.93 -2.64 -8.96
C ALA A 17 -13.77 -3.97 -9.69
N LYS A 18 -14.79 -4.40 -10.44
CA LYS A 18 -14.65 -5.57 -11.33
C LYS A 18 -13.73 -5.29 -12.51
N THR A 19 -13.54 -4.02 -12.85
CA THR A 19 -12.73 -3.55 -13.97
C THR A 19 -11.85 -2.38 -13.53
N SER A 20 -10.59 -2.36 -13.98
CA SER A 20 -9.58 -1.36 -13.61
C SER A 20 -9.97 0.10 -13.92
N GLN A 21 -10.76 0.33 -14.98
CA GLN A 21 -11.19 1.67 -15.42
C GLN A 21 -12.32 2.29 -14.59
N ALA A 22 -12.78 1.61 -13.54
CA ALA A 22 -13.78 2.23 -12.68
C ALA A 22 -13.22 3.50 -12.03
N ALA A 23 -14.05 4.55 -11.96
CA ALA A 23 -13.72 5.80 -11.26
C ALA A 23 -13.35 5.60 -9.77
N LYS A 24 -13.72 4.46 -9.20
CA LYS A 24 -13.28 3.99 -7.89
C LYS A 24 -12.79 2.56 -8.05
N LEU A 25 -11.52 2.42 -8.42
CA LEU A 25 -10.83 1.14 -8.51
C LEU A 25 -10.82 0.46 -7.14
N VAL A 26 -10.43 1.25 -6.12
CA VAL A 26 -10.53 0.86 -4.71
C VAL A 26 -11.30 1.92 -3.95
N ALA A 27 -12.10 1.50 -2.98
CA ALA A 27 -12.76 2.39 -2.04
C ALA A 27 -12.70 1.85 -0.62
N ILE A 28 -12.18 2.68 0.28
CA ILE A 28 -12.14 2.51 1.73
C ILE A 28 -13.21 3.39 2.37
N LYS A 29 -13.94 2.83 3.34
CA LYS A 29 -14.81 3.58 4.25
C LYS A 29 -14.47 3.20 5.70
N LYS A 30 -14.23 4.21 6.53
CA LYS A 30 -14.03 4.07 7.98
C LYS A 30 -14.98 5.04 8.70
N GLY A 31 -16.10 4.56 9.23
CA GLY A 31 -17.12 5.44 9.81
C GLY A 31 -17.64 6.49 8.81
N SER A 32 -17.43 7.78 9.11
CA SER A 32 -17.78 8.92 8.26
C SER A 32 -16.70 9.27 7.21
N TYR A 33 -15.50 8.71 7.34
CA TYR A 33 -14.37 8.96 6.45
C TYR A 33 -14.43 8.07 5.21
N GLY A 34 -14.02 8.62 4.07
CA GLY A 34 -13.94 7.89 2.82
C GLY A 34 -12.66 8.23 2.06
N LEU A 35 -12.03 7.19 1.50
CA LEU A 35 -10.91 7.31 0.58
C LEU A 35 -11.21 6.39 -0.61
N SER A 36 -11.10 6.88 -1.83
CA SER A 36 -11.14 6.04 -3.02
C SER A 36 -10.12 6.51 -4.04
N TRP A 37 -9.63 5.61 -4.86
CA TRP A 37 -8.71 5.96 -5.94
C TRP A 37 -8.98 5.20 -7.22
N SER A 38 -8.50 5.75 -8.33
CA SER A 38 -8.42 5.13 -9.65
C SER A 38 -7.02 5.32 -10.24
N LEU A 39 -6.56 4.34 -11.03
CA LEU A 39 -5.28 4.44 -11.74
C LEU A 39 -5.41 5.35 -12.96
N VAL A 40 -4.44 6.22 -13.18
CA VAL A 40 -4.35 7.09 -14.37
C VAL A 40 -3.66 6.33 -15.51
N GLY A 41 -4.30 6.28 -16.69
CA GLY A 41 -3.68 5.72 -17.91
C GLY A 41 -3.62 4.19 -17.99
N GLY A 42 -4.31 3.47 -17.10
CA GLY A 42 -4.33 2.01 -17.10
C GLY A 42 -5.16 1.36 -18.21
N ALA A 43 -4.79 0.14 -18.58
CA ALA A 43 -5.57 -0.71 -19.48
C ALA A 43 -6.90 -1.17 -18.84
N ALA A 44 -7.89 -1.55 -19.66
CA ALA A 44 -9.15 -2.11 -19.18
C ALA A 44 -8.99 -3.61 -18.87
N VAL A 45 -8.84 -3.95 -17.59
CA VAL A 45 -8.59 -5.33 -17.15
C VAL A 45 -9.59 -5.73 -16.09
N LYS A 46 -10.01 -7.00 -16.13
CA LYS A 46 -10.94 -7.56 -15.14
C LYS A 46 -10.16 -8.02 -13.92
N VAL A 47 -10.75 -7.83 -12.74
CA VAL A 47 -10.20 -8.34 -11.49
C VAL A 47 -10.18 -9.87 -11.50
N GLN A 48 -9.09 -10.44 -10.98
CA GLN A 48 -8.93 -11.85 -10.68
C GLN A 48 -8.87 -12.00 -9.15
N GLU A 49 -9.71 -12.86 -8.59
CA GLU A 49 -9.64 -13.20 -7.17
C GLU A 49 -8.64 -14.34 -6.97
N GLU A 50 -7.66 -14.14 -6.09
CA GLU A 50 -6.75 -15.18 -5.64
C GLU A 50 -7.23 -15.65 -4.27
N ARG A 51 -7.79 -16.87 -4.23
CA ARG A 51 -8.08 -17.55 -2.97
C ARG A 51 -6.82 -18.32 -2.58
N PRO A 52 -6.37 -18.28 -1.30
CA PRO A 52 -5.25 -19.11 -0.88
C PRO A 52 -5.54 -20.57 -1.26
N ALA A 53 -4.56 -21.24 -1.85
CA ALA A 53 -4.62 -22.67 -2.09
C ALA A 53 -4.95 -23.35 -0.76
N GLN A 54 -5.85 -24.33 -0.76
CA GLN A 54 -6.12 -25.15 0.42
C GLN A 54 -4.79 -25.82 0.82
N GLU A 55 -4.14 -25.33 1.87
CA GLU A 55 -3.01 -26.03 2.47
C GLU A 55 -3.48 -27.38 3.02
N ALA A 56 -2.63 -28.39 2.87
CA ALA A 56 -2.89 -29.78 3.18
C ALA A 56 -3.42 -30.01 4.62
N PRO A 57 -4.15 -31.11 4.90
CA PRO A 57 -5.02 -31.24 6.08
C PRO A 57 -4.35 -31.43 7.46
N GLN A 58 -3.14 -30.91 7.74
CA GLN A 58 -2.45 -31.16 9.03
C GLN A 58 -1.82 -29.96 9.75
N ALA A 59 -2.18 -28.71 9.42
CA ALA A 59 -1.84 -27.57 10.27
C ALA A 59 -3.07 -27.12 11.09
N LEU A 60 -2.81 -26.64 12.31
CA LEU A 60 -3.71 -26.01 13.29
C LEU A 60 -4.94 -25.30 12.68
N PRO A 61 -6.08 -25.18 13.38
CA PRO A 61 -7.29 -24.54 12.84
C PRO A 61 -7.02 -23.09 12.44
N THR A 62 -6.57 -22.89 11.20
CA THR A 62 -6.37 -21.59 10.58
C THR A 62 -7.74 -21.09 10.20
N LEU A 63 -8.14 -19.96 10.78
CA LEU A 63 -9.40 -19.30 10.50
C LEU A 63 -9.52 -19.08 8.98
N PRO A 64 -10.46 -19.74 8.28
CA PRO A 64 -10.41 -19.88 6.82
C PRO A 64 -10.80 -18.61 6.02
N ASN A 65 -10.73 -17.43 6.62
CA ASN A 65 -11.37 -16.20 6.09
C ASN A 65 -10.57 -14.90 6.23
N LEU A 66 -9.30 -14.89 6.62
CA LEU A 66 -8.65 -13.63 7.03
C LEU A 66 -7.95 -12.82 5.93
N GLN A 67 -7.59 -13.44 4.81
CA GLN A 67 -6.87 -12.78 3.72
C GLN A 67 -7.59 -12.99 2.40
N SER A 68 -7.90 -11.90 1.69
CA SER A 68 -8.40 -11.94 0.33
C SER A 68 -7.46 -11.16 -0.56
N THR A 69 -6.98 -11.79 -1.63
CA THR A 69 -6.10 -11.16 -2.62
C THR A 69 -6.88 -10.94 -3.91
N VAL A 70 -6.73 -9.76 -4.50
CA VAL A 70 -7.25 -9.45 -5.83
C VAL A 70 -6.14 -8.93 -6.72
N ARG A 71 -6.15 -9.35 -7.99
CA ARG A 71 -5.17 -8.94 -9.00
C ARG A 71 -5.85 -8.28 -10.18
N TYR A 72 -5.29 -7.17 -10.64
CA TYR A 72 -5.57 -6.55 -11.94
C TYR A 72 -4.35 -6.82 -12.82
N PRO A 73 -4.37 -7.87 -13.66
CA PRO A 73 -3.21 -8.25 -14.44
C PRO A 73 -2.97 -7.27 -15.60
N GLU A 74 -1.72 -6.99 -15.93
CA GLU A 74 -1.32 -6.10 -17.05
C GLU A 74 -2.10 -4.77 -17.03
N ILE A 75 -2.32 -4.21 -15.83
CA ILE A 75 -3.03 -2.94 -15.68
C ILE A 75 -2.22 -1.78 -16.25
N LEU A 76 -0.89 -1.92 -16.23
CA LEU A 76 0.09 -1.13 -16.96
C LEU A 76 0.99 -2.10 -17.74
N PRO A 77 1.69 -1.66 -18.80
CA PRO A 77 2.56 -2.53 -19.59
C PRO A 77 3.56 -3.30 -18.71
N GLY A 78 3.50 -4.63 -18.71
CA GLY A 78 4.41 -5.49 -17.94
C GLY A 78 4.21 -5.43 -16.42
N MET A 79 3.09 -4.88 -15.95
CA MET A 79 2.82 -4.68 -14.52
C MET A 79 1.42 -5.13 -14.09
N ASP A 80 1.37 -5.88 -12.99
CA ASP A 80 0.12 -6.18 -12.31
C ASP A 80 -0.10 -5.24 -11.12
N LEU A 81 -1.35 -5.01 -10.75
CA LEU A 81 -1.71 -4.38 -9.48
C LEU A 81 -2.41 -5.39 -8.60
N VAL A 82 -1.80 -5.73 -7.47
CA VAL A 82 -2.26 -6.76 -6.54
C VAL A 82 -2.61 -6.10 -5.22
N TYR A 83 -3.80 -6.39 -4.71
CA TYR A 83 -4.21 -5.96 -3.39
C TYR A 83 -4.39 -7.16 -2.47
N THR A 84 -3.92 -7.03 -1.25
CA THR A 84 -4.17 -7.98 -0.17
C THR A 84 -4.87 -7.26 0.96
N VAL A 85 -6.08 -7.71 1.30
CA VAL A 85 -6.83 -7.19 2.43
C VAL A 85 -6.56 -8.05 3.65
N ARG A 86 -6.20 -7.40 4.75
CA ARG A 86 -6.13 -7.93 6.11
C ARG A 86 -7.16 -7.22 6.98
N SER A 87 -7.30 -7.61 8.24
CA SER A 87 -8.38 -7.13 9.13
C SER A 87 -8.60 -5.61 9.12
N GLU A 88 -7.53 -4.81 9.11
CA GLU A 88 -7.56 -3.32 9.15
C GLU A 88 -6.53 -2.66 8.21
N GLU A 89 -5.97 -3.42 7.28
CA GLU A 89 -4.92 -2.98 6.37
C GLU A 89 -5.26 -3.44 4.96
N ILE A 90 -4.97 -2.58 3.99
CA ILE A 90 -4.89 -2.98 2.59
C ILE A 90 -3.45 -2.77 2.14
N LYS A 91 -2.83 -3.86 1.69
CA LYS A 91 -1.53 -3.81 1.02
C LYS A 91 -1.77 -3.74 -0.47
N GLU A 92 -1.13 -2.79 -1.14
CA GLU A 92 -1.11 -2.67 -2.59
C GLU A 92 0.30 -3.07 -3.07
N ASN A 93 0.40 -3.80 -4.16
CA ASN A 93 1.67 -4.08 -4.81
C ASN A 93 1.52 -3.86 -6.31
N LEU A 94 2.33 -2.96 -6.87
CA LEU A 94 2.59 -2.90 -8.29
C LEU A 94 3.72 -3.89 -8.61
N VAL A 95 3.38 -4.97 -9.31
CA VAL A 95 4.32 -6.04 -9.64
C VAL A 95 4.92 -5.77 -11.01
N VAL A 96 6.15 -5.26 -11.06
CA VAL A 96 6.92 -5.13 -12.31
C VAL A 96 7.46 -6.51 -12.67
N LYS A 97 6.98 -7.09 -13.77
CA LYS A 97 7.25 -8.51 -14.08
C LYS A 97 8.65 -8.79 -14.58
N GLN A 98 9.21 -7.84 -15.31
CA GLN A 98 10.49 -7.98 -16.01
C GLN A 98 11.21 -6.63 -16.05
N ARG A 99 12.52 -6.67 -16.36
CA ARG A 99 13.32 -5.46 -16.52
C ARG A 99 12.74 -4.58 -17.63
N GLN A 100 12.31 -3.38 -17.26
CA GLN A 100 11.74 -2.38 -18.15
C GLN A 100 11.86 -0.98 -17.54
N ALA A 101 11.72 0.05 -18.37
CA ALA A 101 11.55 1.41 -17.88
C ALA A 101 10.19 1.55 -17.18
N VAL A 102 10.19 2.05 -15.94
CA VAL A 102 8.97 2.27 -15.16
C VAL A 102 8.75 3.79 -15.05
N PRO A 103 7.73 4.35 -15.73
CA PRO A 103 7.40 5.76 -15.59
C PRO A 103 6.75 6.05 -14.24
N ALA A 104 6.49 7.33 -13.95
CA ALA A 104 5.70 7.70 -12.78
C ALA A 104 4.29 7.09 -12.84
N ILE A 105 3.87 6.44 -11.76
CA ILE A 105 2.60 5.75 -11.64
C ILE A 105 1.66 6.64 -10.85
N SER A 106 0.55 7.05 -11.46
CA SER A 106 -0.34 8.06 -10.88
C SER A 106 -1.72 7.52 -10.56
N PHE A 107 -2.25 7.95 -9.43
CA PHE A 107 -3.57 7.62 -8.94
C PHE A 107 -4.36 8.88 -8.61
N ASP A 108 -5.59 8.93 -9.08
CA ASP A 108 -6.52 10.00 -8.73
C ASP A 108 -7.31 9.59 -7.49
N PHE A 109 -7.12 10.35 -6.42
CA PHE A 109 -7.69 10.14 -5.10
C PHE A 109 -8.92 11.03 -4.91
N THR A 110 -9.94 10.49 -4.26
CA THR A 110 -11.10 11.22 -3.75
C THR A 110 -11.25 10.97 -2.26
N LEU A 111 -11.20 12.04 -1.47
CA LEU A 111 -11.27 12.02 -0.02
C LEU A 111 -12.57 12.63 0.50
N LYS A 112 -13.15 12.02 1.54
CA LYS A 112 -14.32 12.54 2.26
C LYS A 112 -14.00 12.68 3.74
N ASN A 113 -14.23 13.88 4.27
CA ASN A 113 -13.90 14.27 5.65
C ASN A 113 -12.42 14.10 6.03
N LEU A 114 -11.54 14.06 5.02
CA LEU A 114 -10.10 13.88 5.20
C LEU A 114 -9.33 14.93 4.41
N VAL A 115 -8.17 15.32 4.92
CA VAL A 115 -7.16 16.12 4.23
C VAL A 115 -5.85 15.33 4.25
N PRO A 116 -5.23 15.07 3.08
CA PRO A 116 -3.94 14.37 3.03
C PRO A 116 -2.78 15.35 3.28
N GLN A 117 -1.74 14.87 3.96
CA GLN A 117 -0.51 15.62 4.21
C GLN A 117 0.70 14.72 3.95
N LEU A 118 1.43 15.01 2.87
CA LEU A 118 2.72 14.38 2.58
C LEU A 118 3.78 14.87 3.60
N GLN A 119 4.47 13.93 4.21
CA GLN A 119 5.53 14.15 5.19
C GLN A 119 6.91 14.12 4.50
N ALA A 120 7.95 14.57 5.21
CA ALA A 120 9.32 14.61 4.69
C ALA A 120 9.92 13.21 4.44
N ASP A 121 9.46 12.19 5.16
CA ASP A 121 9.84 10.79 5.00
C ASP A 121 9.04 10.07 3.89
N GLN A 122 8.23 10.81 3.12
CA GLN A 122 7.34 10.32 2.06
C GLN A 122 6.08 9.58 2.54
N THR A 123 5.85 9.51 3.86
CA THR A 123 4.58 9.05 4.42
C THR A 123 3.46 10.05 4.11
N ILE A 124 2.24 9.58 3.83
CA ILE A 124 1.05 10.44 3.75
C ILE A 124 0.16 10.20 4.97
N LEU A 125 -0.08 11.26 5.73
CA LEU A 125 -1.07 11.27 6.81
C LEU A 125 -2.41 11.74 6.27
N LEU A 126 -3.47 10.94 6.47
CA LEU A 126 -4.84 11.32 6.15
C LEU A 126 -5.51 11.79 7.44
N ARG A 127 -5.66 13.10 7.59
CA ARG A 127 -6.16 13.75 8.81
C ARG A 127 -7.64 14.08 8.70
N ASP A 128 -8.34 14.08 9.82
CA ASP A 128 -9.70 14.60 9.90
C ASP A 128 -9.73 16.06 9.44
N ALA A 129 -10.62 16.38 8.50
CA ALA A 129 -10.67 17.70 7.89
C ALA A 129 -11.00 18.85 8.88
N ARG A 130 -11.64 18.54 10.01
CA ARG A 130 -12.02 19.49 11.05
C ARG A 130 -11.02 19.55 12.20
N THR A 131 -10.64 18.39 12.76
CA THR A 131 -9.80 18.34 13.97
C THR A 131 -8.31 18.26 13.66
N GLN A 132 -7.93 17.94 12.42
CA GLN A 132 -6.55 17.69 11.99
C GLN A 132 -5.88 16.46 12.66
N GLU A 133 -6.64 15.66 13.42
CA GLU A 133 -6.16 14.41 14.00
C GLU A 133 -5.92 13.35 12.90
N PRO A 134 -4.85 12.55 12.98
CA PRO A 134 -4.56 11.53 11.97
C PRO A 134 -5.57 10.36 12.08
N VAL A 135 -6.17 10.00 10.94
CA VAL A 135 -7.23 8.97 10.85
C VAL A 135 -6.74 7.70 10.16
N MET A 136 -5.93 7.86 9.11
CA MET A 136 -5.30 6.80 8.34
C MET A 136 -3.89 7.23 7.92
N VAL A 137 -3.04 6.26 7.60
CA VAL A 137 -1.66 6.49 7.17
C VAL A 137 -1.36 5.66 5.93
N MET A 138 -0.65 6.27 4.99
CA MET A 138 0.01 5.55 3.90
C MET A 138 1.51 5.67 4.13
N PRO A 139 2.18 4.61 4.61
CA PRO A 139 3.63 4.60 4.77
C PRO A 139 4.35 4.94 3.47
N ALA A 140 5.58 5.43 3.61
CA ALA A 140 6.47 5.63 2.49
C ALA A 140 6.61 4.34 1.65
N PRO A 141 6.49 4.44 0.32
CA PRO A 141 6.66 3.30 -0.56
C PRO A 141 8.12 2.87 -0.66
N PHE A 142 8.32 1.59 -0.97
CA PHE A 142 9.64 1.01 -1.23
C PHE A 142 9.53 -0.06 -2.32
N MET A 143 10.67 -0.48 -2.83
CA MET A 143 10.79 -1.55 -3.82
C MET A 143 11.46 -2.76 -3.19
N VAL A 144 10.99 -3.95 -3.56
CA VAL A 144 11.62 -5.23 -3.20
C VAL A 144 11.72 -6.09 -4.44
N ASP A 145 12.90 -6.62 -4.71
CA ASP A 145 13.10 -7.55 -5.81
C ASP A 145 12.86 -9.01 -5.40
N ALA A 146 12.87 -9.94 -6.35
CA ALA A 146 12.57 -11.35 -6.06
C ALA A 146 13.67 -12.08 -5.25
N ALA A 147 14.86 -11.49 -5.11
CA ALA A 147 15.91 -11.97 -4.21
C ALA A 147 15.79 -11.38 -2.80
N GLY A 148 14.90 -10.40 -2.60
CA GLY A 148 14.66 -9.74 -1.32
C GLY A 148 15.43 -8.44 -1.12
N GLU A 149 16.11 -7.93 -2.15
CA GLU A 149 16.82 -6.65 -2.07
C GLU A 149 15.85 -5.49 -2.01
N VAL A 150 16.09 -4.56 -1.07
CA VAL A 150 15.18 -3.46 -0.75
C VAL A 150 15.75 -2.12 -1.22
N SER A 151 14.90 -1.28 -1.80
CA SER A 151 15.20 0.13 -2.06
C SER A 151 14.08 1.05 -1.58
N TYR A 152 14.46 2.10 -0.86
CA TYR A 152 13.56 3.19 -0.46
C TYR A 152 13.51 4.31 -1.51
N GLY A 153 14.10 4.08 -2.69
CA GLY A 153 14.15 5.01 -3.82
C GLY A 153 12.82 5.09 -4.56
N VAL A 154 11.73 5.41 -3.89
CA VAL A 154 10.45 5.71 -4.55
C VAL A 154 10.05 7.13 -4.15
N THR A 155 10.00 8.04 -5.12
CA THR A 155 9.59 9.43 -4.86
C THR A 155 8.07 9.56 -4.88
N VAL A 156 7.50 10.19 -3.85
CA VAL A 156 6.07 10.47 -3.73
C VAL A 156 5.79 11.94 -4.00
N THR A 157 4.85 12.20 -4.91
CA THR A 157 4.28 13.54 -5.09
C THR A 157 2.77 13.49 -4.89
N LEU A 158 2.24 14.55 -4.27
CA LEU A 158 0.81 14.67 -3.99
C LEU A 158 0.35 16.08 -4.37
N THR A 159 -0.58 16.18 -5.31
CA THR A 159 -1.07 17.46 -5.83
C THR A 159 -2.58 17.55 -5.70
N ALA A 160 -3.10 18.69 -5.23
CA ALA A 160 -4.54 18.95 -5.24
C ALA A 160 -5.03 19.03 -6.69
N GLN A 161 -6.20 18.47 -6.95
CA GLN A 161 -6.87 18.51 -8.25
C GLN A 161 -8.13 19.37 -8.16
N THR A 162 -8.74 19.67 -9.30
CA THR A 162 -10.02 20.39 -9.34
C THR A 162 -11.12 19.54 -8.70
N GLY A 163 -11.79 20.10 -7.70
CA GLY A 163 -12.90 19.46 -6.98
C GLY A 163 -12.57 19.18 -5.51
N ALA A 164 -13.59 19.27 -4.66
CA ALA A 164 -13.42 19.08 -3.22
C ALA A 164 -12.93 17.65 -2.91
N GLY A 165 -11.81 17.55 -2.19
CA GLY A 165 -11.21 16.27 -1.81
C GLY A 165 -10.53 15.51 -2.95
N ALA A 166 -10.30 16.14 -4.12
CA ALA A 166 -9.63 15.52 -5.26
C ALA A 166 -8.12 15.78 -5.19
N TYR A 167 -7.32 14.71 -5.30
CA TYR A 167 -5.85 14.77 -5.30
C TYR A 167 -5.27 13.80 -6.32
N ARG A 168 -4.06 14.05 -6.80
CA ARG A 168 -3.27 13.10 -7.59
C ARG A 168 -2.02 12.71 -6.81
N LEU A 169 -1.92 11.42 -6.53
CA LEU A 169 -0.73 10.78 -5.98
C LEU A 169 0.10 10.22 -7.13
N SER A 170 1.39 10.54 -7.21
CA SER A 170 2.29 9.92 -8.18
C SER A 170 3.50 9.32 -7.47
N LEU A 171 3.80 8.06 -7.83
CA LEU A 171 4.95 7.30 -7.37
C LEU A 171 5.99 7.25 -8.49
N THR A 172 7.23 7.60 -8.20
CA THR A 172 8.34 7.52 -9.15
C THR A 172 9.41 6.59 -8.61
N PRO A 173 9.41 5.32 -9.05
CA PRO A 173 10.45 4.36 -8.70
C PRO A 173 11.84 4.79 -9.22
N ASP A 174 12.90 4.46 -8.47
CA ASP A 174 14.28 4.68 -8.87
C ASP A 174 14.64 3.81 -10.08
N ALA A 175 14.73 4.47 -11.23
CA ALA A 175 15.03 3.84 -12.50
C ALA A 175 16.44 3.23 -12.55
N ALA A 176 17.42 3.81 -11.85
CA ALA A 176 18.78 3.27 -11.82
C ALA A 176 18.80 1.94 -11.07
N TRP A 177 18.16 1.90 -9.90
CA TRP A 177 18.04 0.69 -9.09
C TRP A 177 17.29 -0.44 -9.82
N LEU A 178 16.24 -0.11 -10.57
CA LEU A 178 15.51 -1.06 -11.41
C LEU A 178 16.37 -1.58 -12.59
N ALA A 179 17.25 -0.75 -13.14
CA ALA A 179 18.07 -1.10 -14.29
C ALA A 179 19.33 -1.92 -13.95
N GLU A 180 19.69 -2.05 -12.68
CA GLU A 180 20.87 -2.80 -12.23
C GLU A 180 20.88 -4.24 -12.79
N GLU A 181 22.04 -4.70 -13.26
CA GLU A 181 22.18 -6.03 -13.87
C GLU A 181 21.88 -7.17 -12.91
N SER A 182 22.18 -6.98 -11.62
CA SER A 182 21.88 -7.91 -10.52
C SER A 182 20.40 -7.98 -10.16
N ARG A 183 19.55 -7.06 -10.65
CA ARG A 183 18.14 -6.99 -10.27
C ARG A 183 17.39 -8.26 -10.65
N VAL A 184 16.76 -8.89 -9.66
CA VAL A 184 15.96 -10.11 -9.88
C VAL A 184 14.48 -9.77 -9.90
N TYR A 185 13.82 -10.06 -11.03
CA TYR A 185 12.39 -9.79 -11.22
C TYR A 185 11.52 -11.01 -10.85
N PRO A 186 10.25 -10.83 -10.45
CA PRO A 186 9.52 -9.56 -10.40
C PRO A 186 9.97 -8.63 -9.27
N VAL A 187 9.82 -7.32 -9.50
CA VAL A 187 9.99 -6.29 -8.47
C VAL A 187 8.61 -5.84 -7.99
N LEU A 188 8.43 -5.78 -6.68
CA LEU A 188 7.26 -5.21 -6.04
C LEU A 188 7.53 -3.73 -5.74
N VAL A 189 6.61 -2.86 -6.17
CA VAL A 189 6.60 -1.44 -5.81
C VAL A 189 5.36 -1.18 -4.97
N ASP A 190 5.57 -0.80 -3.72
CA ASP A 190 4.51 -0.59 -2.73
C ASP A 190 3.88 0.81 -2.89
N PRO A 191 2.58 1.00 -2.57
CA PRO A 191 2.27 1.72 -1.33
C PRO A 191 1.26 0.99 -0.41
N VAL A 192 1.58 0.87 0.89
CA VAL A 192 0.61 0.34 1.88
C VAL A 192 -0.39 1.44 2.24
N VAL A 193 -1.68 1.09 2.41
CA VAL A 193 -2.64 1.95 3.12
C VAL A 193 -3.06 1.26 4.42
N LYS A 194 -2.61 1.80 5.55
CA LYS A 194 -2.99 1.31 6.88
C LYS A 194 -4.06 2.19 7.49
N THR A 195 -5.08 1.58 8.11
CA THR A 195 -6.15 2.34 8.78
C THR A 195 -5.98 2.51 10.26
N THR A 196 -4.91 1.97 10.82
CA THR A 196 -4.52 2.15 12.22
C THR A 196 -3.33 3.10 12.32
N VAL A 197 -3.53 4.20 13.05
CA VAL A 197 -2.46 5.06 13.56
C VAL A 197 -1.88 4.50 14.87
N ASP A 198 -2.48 3.45 15.45
CA ASP A 198 -1.98 2.86 16.70
C ASP A 198 -0.65 2.11 16.52
N GLU A 199 -0.32 1.61 15.32
CA GLU A 199 1.04 1.09 15.05
C GLU A 199 2.10 2.20 15.09
N MET A 200 1.75 3.47 14.81
CA MET A 200 2.66 4.61 14.99
C MET A 200 2.87 5.00 16.46
N LYS A 201 2.08 4.47 17.39
CA LYS A 201 2.32 4.62 18.84
C LYS A 201 3.25 3.54 19.39
N ILE A 202 3.56 2.51 18.60
CA ILE A 202 4.52 1.48 18.97
C ILE A 202 5.85 1.86 18.31
N PHE A 203 6.59 2.77 18.96
CA PHE A 203 8.04 2.72 18.83
C PHE A 203 8.47 1.42 19.52
N ASP A 204 8.80 0.40 18.74
CA ASP A 204 9.54 -0.74 19.26
C ASP A 204 10.89 -0.21 19.77
N ALA A 205 10.98 -0.02 21.08
CA ALA A 205 12.27 -0.09 21.75
C ALA A 205 12.67 -1.57 21.69
N PRO A 206 13.76 -1.96 20.99
CA PRO A 206 14.21 -3.32 21.06
C PRO A 206 14.62 -3.61 22.51
N VAL A 207 13.82 -4.39 23.22
CA VAL A 207 14.20 -4.91 24.54
C VAL A 207 15.14 -6.08 24.27
N SER A 208 16.44 -5.81 24.22
CA SER A 208 17.44 -6.86 24.32
C SER A 208 17.49 -7.36 25.75
N SER A 209 17.36 -8.68 25.95
CA SER A 209 17.49 -9.33 27.27
C SER A 209 18.88 -9.16 27.90
N ALA A 210 19.82 -8.51 27.21
CA ALA A 210 21.16 -8.22 27.69
C ALA A 210 21.30 -6.87 28.42
N ALA A 211 20.30 -5.97 28.44
CA ALA A 211 20.38 -4.71 29.19
C ALA A 211 18.99 -4.10 29.52
N PRO A 212 18.37 -4.45 30.67
CA PRO A 212 16.99 -4.08 30.97
C PRO A 212 16.71 -2.59 31.23
N ASN A 213 17.73 -1.71 31.32
CA ASN A 213 17.55 -0.30 31.73
C ASN A 213 18.13 0.76 30.77
N THR A 214 18.36 0.45 29.49
CA THR A 214 18.95 1.43 28.55
C THR A 214 18.02 1.77 27.39
N ASN A 215 17.58 3.02 27.30
CA ASN A 215 16.85 3.57 26.16
C ASN A 215 17.86 4.16 25.15
N TYR A 216 18.05 3.52 24.00
CA TYR A 216 18.85 4.08 22.90
C TYR A 216 18.02 5.07 22.07
N LYS A 217 17.73 6.23 22.65
CA LYS A 217 17.41 7.40 21.83
C LYS A 217 18.73 7.97 21.33
N THR A 218 18.83 8.08 20.00
CA THR A 218 19.89 8.74 19.21
C THR A 218 21.23 8.02 19.03
N LEU A 219 21.77 8.17 17.81
CA LEU A 219 23.04 7.68 17.24
C LEU A 219 22.96 6.22 16.75
N GLY A 220 22.94 5.89 15.46
CA GLY A 220 23.64 6.51 14.35
C GLY A 220 25.10 6.05 14.31
N LEU A 221 25.37 4.76 14.05
CA LEU A 221 26.64 4.23 13.50
C LEU A 221 26.60 2.68 13.37
N LEU A 222 26.49 2.24 12.12
CA LEU A 222 27.19 1.15 11.39
C LEU A 222 27.95 0.00 12.11
N LYS A 223 27.96 -1.13 11.36
CA LYS A 223 28.94 -2.24 11.22
C LYS A 223 28.84 -3.47 12.13
N ALA A 224 28.86 -4.63 11.48
CA ALA A 224 29.52 -5.86 11.93
C ALA A 224 29.81 -6.69 10.65
N GLY A 225 30.98 -7.33 10.44
CA GLY A 225 31.91 -7.86 11.43
C GLY A 225 31.48 -9.26 11.81
#